data_AF-A0A6I0EA74-F1
#
_entry.id   AF-A0A6I0EA74-F1
#
_cell.length_a   1.000
_cell.length_b   1.000
_cell.length_c   1.000
_cell.angle_alpha   90.00
_cell.angle_beta   90.00
_cell.angle_gamma   90.00
#
_symmetry.space_group_name_H-M   'P 1'
#
loop_
_entity.id
_entity.type
_entity.pdbx_description
1 polymer ?
#
loop_
_entity_poly.entity_id
_entity_poly.type
_entity_poly.pdbx_seq_one_letter_code
_entity_poly.pdbx_strand_id
1 'polypeptide(L)'
;MGKQLHVISFDNPFPPNYGGVIDVYYKLKALFEAGIEINLHVFEYGRERSVELEQICSKVTYYPRRTFVNPFVGALPYIVSTRNDATLLQNLLKDEAPILFEGLHSCYFLGEPLLANRIKIVRMHNIEHDYYRKLEEVESNFFKKYFEMRILFHQTLISKQQQN
;
A
#
# COMPACT_ATOMS: atom_id res chain seq x y z
N MET A 1 15.78 -11.54 19.38
CA MET A 1 14.83 -11.61 18.25
C MET A 1 14.49 -10.18 17.87
N GLY A 2 14.93 -9.72 16.70
CA GLY A 2 14.69 -8.35 16.24
C GLY A 2 13.22 -8.13 15.90
N LYS A 3 12.71 -6.93 16.16
CA LYS A 3 11.36 -6.52 15.75
C LYS A 3 11.42 -6.16 14.26
N GLN A 4 11.22 -7.13 13.37
CA GLN A 4 11.14 -6.90 11.94
C GLN A 4 9.72 -6.51 11.51
N LEU A 5 9.61 -5.68 10.48
CA LEU A 5 8.33 -5.25 9.91
C LEU A 5 8.47 -5.09 8.39
N HIS A 6 7.53 -5.67 7.65
CA HIS A 6 7.34 -5.33 6.24
C HIS A 6 6.45 -4.12 6.12
N VAL A 7 6.87 -3.12 5.35
CA VAL A 7 6.03 -1.97 5.02
C VAL A 7 5.82 -1.93 3.52
N ILE A 8 4.58 -1.94 3.06
CA ILE A 8 4.21 -1.91 1.65
C ILE A 8 3.67 -0.53 1.33
N SER A 9 4.44 0.25 0.58
CA SER A 9 4.13 1.60 0.15
C SER A 9 3.59 1.61 -1.29
N PHE A 10 2.56 2.43 -1.52
CA PHE A 10 1.91 2.59 -2.81
C PHE A 10 2.75 3.39 -3.83
N ASP A 11 3.72 4.17 -3.34
CA ASP A 11 4.69 4.96 -4.11
C ASP A 11 5.99 5.14 -3.31
N ASN A 12 7.04 5.69 -3.92
CA ASN A 12 8.28 6.02 -3.24
C ASN A 12 8.03 7.11 -2.17
N PRO A 13 8.29 6.83 -0.88
CA PRO A 13 8.09 7.79 0.20
C PRO A 13 9.08 8.97 0.19
N PHE A 14 10.10 8.96 -0.67
CA PHE A 14 11.08 10.04 -0.78
C PHE A 14 11.08 10.72 -2.17
N PRO A 15 11.28 12.05 -2.24
CA PRO A 15 11.19 13.00 -1.13
C PRO A 15 9.77 13.10 -0.53
N PRO A 16 9.62 13.34 0.79
CA PRO A 16 8.32 13.49 1.43
C PRO A 16 7.70 14.87 1.10
N ASN A 17 7.18 15.03 -0.11
CA ASN A 17 6.75 16.32 -0.65
C ASN A 17 5.25 16.42 -0.98
N TYR A 18 4.46 15.35 -0.79
CA TYR A 18 3.02 15.40 -0.96
C TYR A 18 2.26 14.32 -0.18
N GLY A 19 1.00 14.63 0.15
CA GLY A 19 -0.05 13.68 0.52
C GLY A 19 0.36 12.53 1.45
N GLY A 20 -0.09 11.31 1.11
CA GLY A 20 0.15 10.11 1.91
C GLY A 20 1.61 9.66 1.98
N VAL A 21 2.46 10.07 1.02
CA VAL A 21 3.90 9.76 1.02
C VAL A 21 4.61 10.39 2.23
N ILE A 22 4.21 11.61 2.63
CA ILE A 22 4.74 12.27 3.82
C ILE A 22 4.48 11.41 5.07
N ASP A 23 3.24 10.93 5.22
CA ASP A 23 2.85 10.07 6.35
C ASP A 23 3.67 8.78 6.37
N VAL A 24 3.86 8.13 5.21
CA VAL A 24 4.67 6.92 5.09
C VAL A 24 6.11 7.20 5.54
N TYR A 25 6.74 8.25 5.01
CA TYR A 25 8.14 8.57 5.31
C TYR A 25 8.38 8.82 6.81
N TYR A 26 7.57 9.69 7.43
CA TYR A 26 7.76 10.00 8.85
C TYR A 26 7.41 8.81 9.75
N LYS A 27 6.51 7.92 9.31
CA LYS A 27 6.25 6.67 10.01
C LYS A 27 7.42 5.70 9.92
N LEU A 28 8.05 5.55 8.75
CA LEU A 28 9.28 4.76 8.61
C LEU A 28 10.36 5.28 9.56
N LYS A 29 10.53 6.61 9.61
CA LYS A 29 11.47 7.25 10.53
C LYS A 29 11.15 6.95 12.00
N ALA A 30 9.89 7.08 12.42
CA ALA A 30 9.48 6.79 13.79
C ALA A 30 9.66 5.30 14.17
N LEU A 31 9.38 4.38 13.23
CA LEU A 31 9.58 2.95 13.42
C LEU A 31 11.08 2.63 13.58
N PHE A 32 11.93 3.23 12.74
CA PHE A 32 13.37 3.09 12.84
C PHE A 32 13.93 3.62 14.16
N GLU A 33 13.48 4.80 14.60
CA GLU A 33 13.85 5.39 15.90
C GLU A 33 13.38 4.51 17.08
N ALA A 34 12.31 3.74 16.92
CA ALA A 34 11.85 2.74 17.88
C ALA A 34 12.64 1.41 17.83
N GLY A 35 13.67 1.31 16.98
CA GLY A 35 14.52 0.13 16.83
C GLY A 35 13.88 -1.01 16.03
N ILE A 36 12.90 -0.70 15.17
CA ILE A 36 12.27 -1.69 14.29
C ILE A 36 13.09 -1.82 13.00
N GLU A 37 13.35 -3.05 12.61
CA GLU A 37 14.06 -3.39 11.38
C GLU A 37 13.05 -3.44 10.22
N ILE A 38 13.19 -2.54 9.24
CA ILE A 38 12.16 -2.31 8.23
C ILE A 38 12.56 -2.92 6.88
N ASN A 39 11.72 -3.80 6.37
CA ASN A 39 11.73 -4.28 4.99
C ASN A 39 10.71 -3.46 4.18
N LEU A 40 11.17 -2.46 3.45
CA LEU A 40 10.33 -1.57 2.66
C LEU A 40 10.09 -2.13 1.25
N HIS A 41 8.83 -2.20 0.87
CA HIS A 41 8.34 -2.64 -0.43
C HIS A 41 7.66 -1.46 -1.13
N VAL A 42 8.17 -1.04 -2.28
CA VAL A 42 7.73 0.18 -2.97
C VAL A 42 7.21 -0.15 -4.36
N PHE A 43 5.97 0.22 -4.67
CA PHE A 43 5.51 0.24 -6.05
C PHE A 43 5.97 1.52 -6.76
N GLU A 44 6.71 1.38 -7.85
CA GLU A 44 7.26 2.52 -8.58
C GLU A 44 6.16 3.29 -9.33
N TYR A 45 6.06 4.58 -9.05
CA TYR A 45 5.13 5.48 -9.74
C TYR A 45 5.79 6.82 -10.09
N GLY A 46 6.67 6.81 -11.10
CA GLY A 46 7.21 8.04 -11.70
C GLY A 46 8.21 8.82 -10.83
N ARG A 47 8.66 8.25 -9.70
CA ARG A 47 9.64 8.85 -8.79
C ARG A 47 10.97 8.11 -8.84
N GLU A 48 12.06 8.86 -8.76
CA GLU A 48 13.41 8.30 -8.72
C GLU A 48 13.66 7.53 -7.43
N ARG A 49 14.48 6.48 -7.51
CA ARG A 49 14.94 5.73 -6.33
C ARG A 49 15.90 6.58 -5.53
N SER A 50 15.89 6.39 -4.21
CA SER A 50 16.63 7.24 -3.29
C SER A 50 17.38 6.39 -2.26
N VAL A 51 18.62 6.79 -1.98
CA VAL A 51 19.50 6.15 -0.99
C VAL A 51 19.12 6.53 0.44
N GLU A 52 18.39 7.63 0.62
CA GLU A 52 17.91 8.12 1.90
C GLU A 52 17.00 7.09 2.59
N LEU A 53 16.27 6.27 1.83
CA LEU A 53 15.46 5.19 2.41
C LEU A 53 16.30 4.05 2.94
N GLU A 54 17.49 3.80 2.39
CA GLU A 54 18.41 2.76 2.86
C GLU A 54 19.06 3.13 4.20
N GLN A 55 18.99 4.40 4.61
CA GLN A 55 19.45 4.85 5.93
C GLN A 55 18.46 4.49 7.06
N ILE A 56 17.17 4.30 6.69
CA ILE A 56 16.07 4.07 7.64
C ILE A 56 15.57 2.62 7.55
N CYS A 57 15.68 2.00 6.36
CA CYS A 57 15.19 0.66 6.07
C CYS A 57 16.36 -0.29 5.84
N SER A 58 16.32 -1.46 6.45
CA SER A 58 17.33 -2.52 6.24
C SER A 58 17.33 -3.04 4.82
N LYS A 59 16.17 -3.01 4.16
CA LYS A 59 16.04 -3.39 2.76
C LYS A 59 14.94 -2.57 2.09
N VAL A 60 15.23 -2.08 0.89
CA VAL A 60 14.23 -1.44 0.02
C VAL A 60 14.13 -2.24 -1.27
N THR A 61 12.92 -2.73 -1.58
CA THR A 61 12.65 -3.47 -2.83
C THR A 61 11.60 -2.75 -3.64
N TYR A 62 11.91 -2.51 -4.91
CA TYR A 62 11.05 -1.78 -5.84
C TYR A 62 10.34 -2.73 -6.80
N TYR A 63 9.07 -2.44 -7.06
CA TYR A 63 8.19 -3.25 -7.91
C TYR A 63 7.56 -2.38 -8.99
N PRO A 64 7.53 -2.83 -10.26
CA PRO A 64 6.89 -2.08 -11.32
C PRO A 64 5.37 -2.05 -11.13
N ARG A 65 4.76 -0.87 -11.32
CA ARG A 65 3.30 -0.77 -11.43
C ARG A 65 2.86 -1.15 -12.84
N ARG A 66 1.91 -2.08 -12.96
CA ARG A 66 1.35 -2.46 -14.27
C ARG A 66 0.42 -1.37 -14.80
N THR A 67 0.49 -1.08 -16.09
CA THR A 67 -0.36 -0.09 -16.78
C THR A 67 -1.52 -0.72 -17.56
N PHE A 68 -1.46 -2.03 -17.83
CA PHE A 68 -2.47 -2.75 -18.61
C PHE A 68 -3.22 -3.76 -17.74
N VAL A 69 -4.11 -3.28 -16.88
CA VAL A 69 -5.09 -4.13 -16.18
C VAL A 69 -6.47 -3.68 -16.62
N ASN A 70 -7.33 -4.61 -17.05
CA ASN A 70 -8.68 -4.20 -17.46
C ASN A 70 -9.45 -3.67 -16.23
N PRO A 71 -9.81 -2.37 -16.17
CA PRO A 71 -10.45 -1.78 -14.99
C PRO A 71 -11.87 -2.32 -14.76
N PHE A 72 -12.45 -2.97 -15.78
CA PHE A 72 -13.81 -3.52 -15.76
C PHE A 72 -13.88 -5.00 -15.36
N VAL A 73 -12.73 -5.69 -15.23
CA VAL A 73 -12.67 -7.13 -14.94
C VAL A 73 -12.04 -7.35 -13.56
N GLY A 74 -12.77 -8.03 -12.67
CA GLY A 74 -12.31 -8.41 -11.33
C GLY A 74 -12.97 -7.61 -10.22
N ALA A 75 -12.89 -8.11 -8.97
CA ALA A 75 -13.52 -7.49 -7.80
C ALA A 75 -12.72 -6.30 -7.22
N LEU A 76 -11.43 -6.20 -7.52
CA LEU A 76 -10.53 -5.17 -6.96
C LEU A 76 -10.50 -3.86 -7.77
N PRO A 77 -10.40 -2.69 -7.13
CA PRO A 77 -10.20 -1.42 -7.83
C PRO A 77 -8.92 -1.42 -8.67
N TYR A 78 -8.94 -0.76 -9.84
CA TYR A 78 -7.79 -0.65 -10.75
C TYR A 78 -6.49 -0.22 -10.06
N ILE A 79 -6.58 0.72 -9.10
CA ILE A 79 -5.42 1.23 -8.39
C ILE A 79 -4.76 0.19 -7.47
N VAL A 80 -5.53 -0.80 -7.04
CA VAL A 80 -5.07 -1.97 -6.28
C VAL A 80 -4.62 -3.06 -7.26
N SER A 81 -5.40 -3.35 -8.29
CA SER A 81 -5.12 -4.44 -9.24
C SER A 81 -3.88 -4.21 -10.10
N THR A 82 -3.44 -2.97 -10.26
CA THR A 82 -2.19 -2.60 -10.96
C THR A 82 -0.93 -2.84 -10.13
N ARG A 83 -1.07 -3.11 -8.82
CA ARG A 83 0.02 -3.32 -7.86
C ARG A 83 0.03 -4.77 -7.37
N ASN A 84 0.18 -5.70 -8.31
CA ASN A 84 0.08 -7.15 -8.08
C ASN A 84 1.35 -7.92 -8.44
N ASP A 85 2.51 -7.31 -8.25
CA ASP A 85 3.77 -7.94 -8.62
C ASP A 85 4.03 -9.21 -7.79
N ALA A 86 4.20 -10.35 -8.47
CA ALA A 86 4.36 -11.65 -7.81
C ALA A 86 5.66 -11.74 -6.99
N THR A 87 6.67 -10.92 -7.31
CA THR A 87 7.92 -10.90 -6.54
C THR A 87 7.71 -10.26 -5.18
N LEU A 88 6.69 -9.42 -4.97
CA LEU A 88 6.32 -8.94 -3.64
C LEU A 88 5.91 -10.12 -2.75
N LEU A 89 4.98 -10.96 -3.22
CA LEU A 89 4.53 -12.14 -2.49
C LEU A 89 5.69 -13.09 -2.18
N GLN A 90 6.54 -13.37 -3.17
CA GLN A 90 7.74 -14.22 -2.96
C GLN A 90 8.69 -13.66 -1.91
N ASN A 91 8.79 -12.34 -1.76
CA ASN A 91 9.61 -11.74 -0.72
C ASN A 91 8.95 -11.81 0.66
N LEU A 92 7.62 -11.61 0.75
CA LEU A 92 6.87 -11.71 2.00
C LEU A 92 6.88 -13.13 2.58
N LEU A 93 6.96 -14.15 1.72
CA LEU A 93 7.00 -15.56 2.12
C LEU A 93 8.38 -16.04 2.65
N LYS A 94 9.40 -15.17 2.68
CA LYS A 94 10.76 -15.55 3.13
C LYS A 94 10.92 -15.62 4.65
N ASP A 95 9.99 -15.03 5.39
CA ASP A 95 10.02 -14.94 6.85
C ASP A 95 8.59 -15.00 7.42
N GLU A 96 8.38 -14.57 8.67
CA GLU A 96 7.08 -14.49 9.37
C GLU A 96 6.78 -13.12 10.00
N ALA A 97 7.53 -12.07 9.66
CA ALA A 97 7.38 -10.74 10.28
C ALA A 97 6.00 -10.06 10.01
N PRO A 98 5.46 -9.19 10.89
CA PRO A 98 4.24 -8.46 10.58
C PRO A 98 4.33 -7.66 9.27
N ILE A 99 3.18 -7.43 8.63
CA ILE A 99 3.05 -6.67 7.38
C ILE A 99 2.17 -5.46 7.61
N LEU A 100 2.68 -4.27 7.29
CA LEU A 100 1.97 -3.01 7.30
C LEU A 100 1.70 -2.55 5.85
N PHE A 101 0.42 -2.44 5.52
CA PHE A 101 -0.07 -1.92 4.24
C PHE A 101 -0.38 -0.42 4.38
N GLU A 102 0.32 0.42 3.62
CA GLU A 102 0.10 1.87 3.58
C GLU A 102 -0.93 2.21 2.49
N GLY A 103 -2.10 2.67 2.92
CA GLY A 103 -3.23 2.98 2.05
C GLY A 103 -3.92 1.76 1.42
N LEU A 104 -5.03 1.99 0.74
CA LEU A 104 -5.76 0.92 0.05
C LEU A 104 -4.97 0.33 -1.11
N HIS A 105 -4.11 1.13 -1.73
CA HIS A 105 -3.45 0.78 -2.97
C HIS A 105 -2.45 -0.37 -2.80
N SER A 106 -1.92 -0.54 -1.59
CA SER A 106 -0.99 -1.62 -1.25
C SER A 106 -1.70 -2.95 -0.92
N CYS A 107 -3.02 -2.96 -0.76
CA CYS A 107 -3.78 -4.08 -0.19
C CYS A 107 -4.05 -5.25 -1.14
N TYR A 108 -3.39 -5.34 -2.31
CA TYR A 108 -3.65 -6.41 -3.27
C TYR A 108 -3.48 -7.81 -2.67
N PHE A 109 -2.41 -8.02 -1.88
CA PHE A 109 -2.12 -9.31 -1.23
C PHE A 109 -2.70 -9.43 0.19
N LEU A 110 -3.58 -8.52 0.61
CA LEU A 110 -4.14 -8.56 1.98
C LEU A 110 -4.91 -9.87 2.24
N GLY A 111 -5.68 -10.31 1.24
CA GLY A 111 -6.48 -11.54 1.28
C GLY A 111 -5.76 -12.80 0.79
N GLU A 112 -4.44 -12.75 0.58
CA GLU A 112 -3.67 -13.87 0.04
C GLU A 112 -3.67 -15.06 1.03
N PRO A 113 -4.15 -16.26 0.64
CA PRO A 113 -4.19 -17.43 1.52
C PRO A 113 -2.83 -17.85 2.07
N LEU A 114 -1.76 -17.68 1.29
CA LEU A 114 -0.40 -17.99 1.73
C LEU A 114 0.09 -17.08 2.87
N LEU A 115 -0.55 -15.93 3.07
CA LEU A 115 -0.28 -14.98 4.14
C LEU A 115 -1.37 -15.02 5.24
N ALA A 116 -2.16 -16.08 5.32
CA ALA A 116 -3.29 -16.18 6.27
C ALA A 116 -2.83 -16.11 7.73
N ASN A 117 -1.70 -16.75 8.07
CA ASN A 117 -1.19 -16.82 9.44
C ASN A 117 -0.35 -15.59 9.85
N ARG A 118 -0.22 -14.59 8.98
CA ARG A 118 0.60 -13.39 9.22
C ARG A 118 -0.22 -12.29 9.89
N ILE A 119 0.41 -11.56 10.81
CA ILE A 119 -0.13 -10.30 11.32
C ILE A 119 -0.11 -9.28 10.18
N LYS A 120 -1.28 -8.78 9.80
CA LYS A 120 -1.49 -7.83 8.70
C LYS A 120 -2.21 -6.60 9.22
N ILE A 121 -1.56 -5.44 9.13
CA ILE A 121 -2.07 -4.14 9.57
C ILE A 121 -2.27 -3.28 8.34
N VAL A 122 -3.37 -2.53 8.27
CA VAL A 122 -3.67 -1.63 7.15
C VAL A 122 -3.83 -0.25 7.76
N ARG A 123 -3.06 0.72 7.26
CA ARG A 123 -3.19 2.10 7.69
C ARG A 123 -3.68 2.95 6.54
N MET A 124 -4.92 3.41 6.68
CA MET A 124 -5.54 4.34 5.74
C MET A 124 -4.94 5.73 5.89
N HIS A 125 -4.71 6.41 4.76
CA HIS A 125 -4.36 7.84 4.73
C HIS A 125 -5.65 8.66 4.58
N ASN A 126 -5.89 9.60 5.50
CA ASN A 126 -7.14 10.38 5.56
C ASN A 126 -7.46 11.11 4.25
N ILE A 127 -6.42 11.60 3.56
CA ILE A 127 -6.57 12.38 2.33
C ILE A 127 -7.08 11.53 1.17
N GLU A 128 -6.78 10.23 1.10
CA GLU A 128 -7.25 9.39 -0.02
C GLU A 128 -8.77 9.25 -0.02
N HIS A 129 -9.35 8.99 1.16
CA HIS A 129 -10.79 8.83 1.29
C HIS A 129 -11.54 10.13 0.99
N ASP A 130 -11.03 11.27 1.48
CA ASP A 130 -11.63 12.57 1.20
C ASP A 130 -11.40 13.04 -0.24
N TYR A 131 -10.27 12.66 -0.86
CA TYR A 131 -10.00 12.92 -2.27
C TYR A 131 -10.99 12.16 -3.15
N TYR A 132 -11.19 10.85 -2.95
CA TYR A 132 -12.16 10.08 -3.73
C TYR A 132 -13.60 10.49 -3.46
N ARG A 133 -13.96 10.79 -2.21
CA ARG A 133 -15.32 11.26 -1.87
C ARG A 133 -15.64 12.61 -2.53
N LYS A 134 -14.71 13.57 -2.46
CA LYS A 134 -14.90 14.86 -3.12
C LYS A 134 -14.93 14.69 -4.63
N LEU A 135 -14.06 13.85 -5.20
CA LEU A 135 -14.05 13.58 -6.64
C LEU A 135 -15.39 12.97 -7.10
N GLU A 136 -15.99 12.07 -6.31
CA GLU A 136 -17.33 11.50 -6.56
C GLU A 136 -18.45 12.55 -6.52
N GLU A 137 -18.35 13.50 -5.59
CA GLU A 137 -19.33 14.58 -5.44
C GLU A 137 -19.29 15.60 -6.59
N VAL A 138 -18.12 15.80 -7.22
CA VAL A 138 -17.97 16.74 -8.35
C VAL A 138 -18.00 16.07 -9.74
N GLU A 139 -17.86 14.75 -9.83
CA GLU A 139 -17.82 14.04 -11.11
C GLU A 139 -19.21 13.75 -11.70
N SER A 140 -19.50 14.40 -12.81
CA SER A 140 -20.68 14.12 -13.64
C SER A 140 -20.54 12.85 -14.50
N ASN A 141 -19.34 12.26 -14.60
CA ASN A 141 -19.10 11.10 -15.46
C ASN A 141 -19.34 9.77 -14.71
N PHE A 142 -20.35 9.02 -15.16
CA PHE A 142 -20.78 7.75 -14.57
C PHE A 142 -19.64 6.73 -14.39
N PHE A 143 -18.65 6.74 -15.29
CA PHE A 143 -17.50 5.82 -15.22
C PHE A 143 -16.55 6.09 -14.05
N LYS A 144 -16.34 7.35 -13.69
CA LYS A 144 -15.47 7.72 -12.55
C LYS A 144 -16.16 7.46 -11.22
N LYS A 145 -17.47 7.73 -11.15
CA LYS A 145 -18.30 7.39 -10.00
C LYS A 145 -18.30 5.89 -9.67
N TYR A 146 -18.36 5.02 -10.69
CA TYR A 146 -18.23 3.57 -10.50
C TYR A 146 -16.87 3.19 -9.91
N PHE A 147 -15.80 3.85 -10.33
CA PHE A 147 -14.45 3.59 -9.83
C PHE A 147 -14.32 3.92 -8.34
N GLU A 148 -14.83 5.07 -7.92
CA GLU A 148 -14.81 5.54 -6.53
C GLU A 148 -15.65 4.64 -5.62
N MET A 149 -16.86 4.28 -6.04
CA MET A 149 -17.72 3.35 -5.29
C MET A 149 -17.02 2.02 -5.03
N ARG A 150 -16.25 1.51 -5.98
CA ARG A 150 -15.49 0.27 -5.82
C ARG A 150 -14.35 0.41 -4.81
N ILE A 151 -13.68 1.55 -4.77
CA ILE A 151 -12.65 1.85 -3.77
C ILE A 151 -13.28 1.89 -2.37
N LEU A 152 -14.40 2.59 -2.21
CA LEU A 152 -15.14 2.69 -0.94
C LEU A 152 -15.66 1.32 -0.47
N PHE A 153 -16.18 0.51 -1.38
CA PHE A 153 -16.61 -0.85 -1.07
C PHE A 153 -15.44 -1.72 -0.62
N HIS A 154 -14.30 -1.65 -1.31
CA HIS A 154 -13.10 -2.39 -0.93
C HIS A 154 -12.57 -1.95 0.45
N GLN A 155 -12.55 -0.65 0.75
CA GLN A 155 -12.21 -0.15 2.07
C GLN A 155 -13.10 -0.72 3.16
N THR A 156 -14.42 -0.78 2.91
CA THR A 156 -15.38 -1.35 3.85
C THR A 156 -15.10 -2.83 4.12
N LEU A 157 -14.72 -3.60 3.09
CA LEU A 157 -14.33 -5.00 3.25
C LEU A 157 -13.08 -5.15 4.10
N ILE A 158 -12.06 -4.32 3.86
CA ILE A 158 -10.82 -4.32 4.64
C ILE A 158 -11.11 -4.00 6.10
N SER A 159 -11.90 -2.96 6.38
CA SER A 159 -12.26 -2.60 7.76
C SER A 159 -12.96 -3.74 8.50
N LYS A 160 -13.83 -4.51 7.82
CA LYS A 160 -14.45 -5.72 8.40
C LYS A 160 -13.46 -6.85 8.65
N GLN A 161 -12.46 -7.02 7.79
CA GLN A 161 -11.42 -8.03 7.95
C GLN A 161 -10.44 -7.74 9.10
N GLN A 162 -10.34 -6.48 9.56
CA GLN A 162 -9.47 -6.09 10.68
C GLN A 162 -10.16 -6.08 12.05
N GLN A 163 -11.48 -6.24 12.09
CA GLN A 163 -12.26 -6.28 13.33
C GLN A 163 -12.54 -7.72 13.82
N ASN A 164 -12.22 -8.71 13.01
CA ASN A 164 -12.27 -10.14 13.34
C ASN A 164 -10.88 -10.68 13.62
#